data_AF-A0A238FFF3-F1
#
_entry.id   AF-A0A238FFF3-F1
#
_cell.length_a   1.000
_cell.length_b   1.000
_cell.length_c   1.000
_cell.angle_alpha   90.00
_cell.angle_beta   90.00
_cell.angle_gamma   90.00
#
_symmetry.space_group_name_H-M   'P 1'
#
loop_
_entity.id
_entity.type
_entity.pdbx_description
1 polymer ?
#
loop_
_entity_poly.entity_id
_entity_poly.type
_entity_poly.pdbx_seq_one_letter_code
_entity_poly.pdbx_strand_id
1 'polypeptide(L)'
;MPNPPPDVPLHHLIERAILLEKIDRDLYRSKELWKPSGGRGVFGGQTIAQAAWAATLSVRDDEPGTAKGLHSLHSYFLSFGNVDNPILCKYHPDNLLTTAPHTHYSWSTICADSVQRLRDGRSYSTRTVLATQRGVPIFVVTCSFALPEPNQPITEPVFPKWPLEPSRGAGRIGDVPPPEDCLSTEDRLQYVLDNVKVPEKVRVYVDRQAEERRQSAIEVRNADRTELSVLISAKKNDPRPQQMHWFRSRAPVRDDPAFHKCVLAYASDLQFIGTAARAANLGARTTPHLGMLASLDHAMYFYDDTVDAYEWLLFYMEATIVRNGRGLVTGRIYKRDGTLAVVCQQEGVVRAQL
;
A
#
# COMPACT_ATOMS: atom_id res chain seq x y z
N MET A 1 -12.28 2.89 -20.08
CA MET A 1 -12.85 2.84 -18.72
C MET A 1 -14.34 2.75 -18.90
N PRO A 2 -15.09 1.89 -18.19
CA PRO A 2 -16.51 2.15 -17.99
C PRO A 2 -16.64 3.59 -17.48
N ASN A 3 -17.67 4.32 -17.92
CA ASN A 3 -17.93 5.63 -17.32
C ASN A 3 -18.16 5.41 -15.81
N PRO A 4 -17.56 6.21 -14.93
CA PRO A 4 -17.84 6.11 -13.52
C PRO A 4 -19.34 6.31 -13.29
N PRO A 5 -19.91 5.70 -12.23
CA PRO A 5 -21.27 6.04 -11.84
C PRO A 5 -21.36 7.57 -11.71
N PRO A 6 -22.41 8.22 -12.25
CA PRO A 6 -22.47 9.67 -12.40
C PRO A 6 -22.28 10.46 -11.09
N ASP A 7 -22.51 9.82 -9.95
CA ASP A 7 -22.43 10.42 -8.62
C ASP A 7 -21.12 10.12 -7.85
N VAL A 8 -20.15 9.43 -8.48
CA VAL A 8 -18.86 9.10 -7.85
C VAL A 8 -17.80 10.14 -8.25
N PRO A 9 -17.26 10.91 -7.28
CA PRO A 9 -16.15 11.82 -7.55
C PRO A 9 -14.98 11.10 -8.22
N LEU A 10 -14.37 11.70 -9.25
CA LEU A 10 -13.31 11.03 -10.01
C LEU A 10 -12.11 10.61 -9.14
N HIS A 11 -11.81 11.34 -8.06
CA HIS A 11 -10.71 11.01 -7.14
C HIS A 11 -11.01 9.77 -6.28
N HIS A 12 -12.27 9.32 -6.22
CA HIS A 12 -12.64 8.06 -5.57
C HIS A 12 -12.37 6.83 -6.44
N LEU A 13 -12.06 7.01 -7.72
CA LEU A 13 -11.75 5.92 -8.66
C LEU A 13 -10.29 5.47 -8.49
N ILE A 14 -10.08 4.33 -7.84
CA ILE A 14 -8.75 3.76 -7.62
C ILE A 14 -8.02 3.45 -8.93
N GLU A 15 -8.76 3.24 -10.01
CA GLU A 15 -8.24 3.04 -11.36
C GLU A 15 -7.40 4.22 -11.85
N ARG A 16 -7.67 5.45 -11.42
CA ARG A 16 -6.84 6.61 -11.78
C ARG A 16 -5.44 6.50 -11.18
N ALA A 17 -5.34 5.92 -9.98
CA ALA A 17 -4.07 5.74 -9.30
C ALA A 17 -3.27 4.54 -9.85
N ILE A 18 -3.94 3.46 -10.25
CA ILE A 18 -3.28 2.18 -10.61
C ILE A 18 -3.11 1.99 -12.12
N LEU A 19 -4.09 2.40 -12.94
CA LEU A 19 -4.03 2.08 -14.38
C LEU A 19 -2.94 2.87 -15.08
N LEU A 20 -2.22 2.13 -15.92
CA LEU A 20 -1.12 2.64 -16.71
C LEU A 20 -1.54 2.95 -18.14
N GLU A 21 -0.84 3.89 -18.75
CA GLU A 21 -0.79 4.06 -20.20
C GLU A 21 0.20 3.02 -20.74
N LYS A 22 -0.27 2.13 -21.63
CA LYS A 22 0.62 1.20 -22.35
C LYS A 22 1.27 1.99 -23.49
N ILE A 23 2.58 2.12 -23.43
CA ILE A 23 3.36 2.84 -24.44
C ILE A 23 3.86 1.85 -25.51
N ASP A 24 4.32 0.68 -25.07
CA ASP A 24 4.80 -0.40 -25.92
C ASP A 24 4.65 -1.75 -25.18
N ARG A 25 5.10 -2.86 -25.78
CA ARG A 25 5.20 -4.16 -25.12
C ARG A 25 6.08 -4.04 -23.87
N ASP A 26 5.51 -4.44 -22.74
CA ASP A 26 6.14 -4.40 -21.42
C ASP A 26 6.59 -2.99 -20.95
N LEU A 27 6.17 -1.92 -21.64
CA LEU A 27 6.50 -0.55 -21.30
C LEU A 27 5.23 0.23 -20.95
N TYR A 28 5.21 0.73 -19.73
CA TYR A 28 4.04 1.37 -19.15
C TYR A 28 4.42 2.68 -18.47
N ARG A 29 3.50 3.63 -18.51
CA ARG A 29 3.63 4.95 -17.89
C ARG A 29 2.49 5.20 -16.91
N SER A 30 2.82 5.76 -15.74
CA SER A 30 1.84 6.27 -14.78
C SER A 30 1.03 7.42 -15.38
N LYS A 31 -0.29 7.41 -15.23
CA LYS A 31 -1.15 8.52 -15.65
C LYS A 31 -1.16 9.66 -14.65
N GLU A 32 -1.27 9.30 -13.37
CA GLU A 32 -1.32 10.23 -12.25
C GLU A 32 -0.42 9.71 -11.14
N LEU A 33 0.16 10.62 -10.36
CA LEU A 33 0.99 10.31 -9.21
C LEU A 33 0.55 11.15 -8.02
N TRP A 34 0.46 10.52 -6.87
CA TRP A 34 0.11 11.18 -5.62
C TRP A 34 1.34 11.27 -4.72
N LYS A 35 1.59 12.48 -4.18
CA LYS A 35 2.54 12.72 -3.11
C LYS A 35 1.75 13.05 -1.85
N PRO A 36 1.79 12.19 -0.82
CA PRO A 36 1.12 12.45 0.43
C PRO A 36 1.63 13.75 1.07
N SER A 37 0.76 14.45 1.80
CA SER A 37 1.12 15.66 2.55
C SER A 37 2.25 15.35 3.55
N GLY A 38 3.34 16.12 3.45
CA GLY A 38 4.56 15.90 4.26
C GLY A 38 5.43 14.73 3.78
N GLY A 39 5.00 13.98 2.77
CA GLY A 39 5.79 12.96 2.10
C GLY A 39 6.93 13.56 1.30
N ARG A 40 8.03 12.81 1.17
CA ARG A 40 9.21 13.22 0.40
C ARG A 40 9.09 12.90 -1.09
N GLY A 41 8.22 11.97 -1.47
CA GLY A 41 8.04 11.55 -2.85
C GLY A 41 6.68 10.91 -3.12
N VAL A 42 6.57 10.27 -4.28
CA VAL A 42 5.40 9.47 -4.69
C VAL A 42 5.05 8.46 -3.60
N PHE A 43 3.75 8.25 -3.38
CA PHE A 43 3.24 7.25 -2.46
C PHE A 43 3.72 5.84 -2.85
N GLY A 44 4.27 5.10 -1.87
CA GLY A 44 4.89 3.79 -2.11
C GLY A 44 3.89 2.75 -2.60
N GLY A 45 2.72 2.66 -1.97
CA GLY A 45 1.62 1.78 -2.39
C GLY A 45 1.19 1.99 -3.84
N GLN A 46 1.20 3.23 -4.33
CA GLN A 46 0.92 3.51 -5.74
C GLN A 46 1.97 2.87 -6.66
N THR A 47 3.24 2.98 -6.28
CA THR A 47 4.35 2.41 -7.04
C THR A 47 4.29 0.88 -7.06
N ILE A 48 3.99 0.24 -5.92
CA ILE A 48 3.81 -1.20 -5.81
C ILE A 48 2.65 -1.66 -6.71
N ALA A 49 1.48 -1.04 -6.58
CA ALA A 49 0.28 -1.43 -7.33
C ALA A 49 0.45 -1.26 -8.84
N GLN A 50 1.03 -0.14 -9.29
CA GLN A 50 1.34 0.09 -10.70
C GLN A 50 2.32 -0.96 -11.24
N ALA A 51 3.40 -1.25 -10.52
CA ALA A 51 4.38 -2.23 -10.96
C ALA A 51 3.81 -3.66 -10.98
N ALA A 52 3.00 -4.04 -9.98
CA ALA A 52 2.29 -5.32 -9.96
C ALA A 52 1.28 -5.43 -11.12
N TRP A 53 0.60 -4.33 -11.47
CA TRP A 53 -0.29 -4.28 -12.62
C TRP A 53 0.47 -4.43 -13.94
N ALA A 54 1.61 -3.75 -14.11
CA ALA A 54 2.48 -3.91 -15.26
C ALA A 54 2.96 -5.37 -15.43
N ALA A 55 3.39 -6.02 -14.33
CA ALA A 55 3.77 -7.43 -14.34
C ALA A 55 2.60 -8.35 -14.75
N THR A 56 1.40 -8.07 -14.24
CA THR A 56 0.17 -8.81 -14.58
C THR A 56 -0.15 -8.69 -16.07
N LEU A 57 -0.07 -7.49 -16.63
CA LEU A 57 -0.30 -7.26 -18.07
C LEU A 57 0.72 -8.01 -18.92
N SER A 58 1.99 -8.05 -18.52
CA SER A 58 3.04 -8.81 -19.21
C SER A 58 2.74 -10.32 -19.27
N VAL A 59 2.28 -10.92 -18.16
CA VAL A 59 1.86 -12.34 -18.14
C VAL A 59 0.67 -12.59 -19.06
N ARG A 60 -0.32 -11.70 -19.07
CA ARG A 60 -1.50 -11.81 -19.94
C ARG A 60 -1.18 -11.60 -21.42
N ASP A 61 -0.23 -10.75 -21.74
CA ASP A 61 0.26 -10.53 -23.10
C ASP A 61 0.98 -11.78 -23.63
N ASP A 62 1.75 -12.49 -22.79
CA ASP A 62 2.48 -13.71 -23.17
C ASP A 62 1.60 -14.98 -23.19
N GLU A 63 0.65 -15.07 -22.26
CA GLU A 63 -0.29 -16.21 -22.14
C GLU A 63 -1.75 -15.71 -22.12
N PRO A 64 -2.30 -15.32 -23.28
CA PRO A 64 -3.69 -14.86 -23.36
C PRO A 64 -4.66 -15.92 -22.83
N GLY A 65 -5.57 -15.50 -21.94
CA GLY A 65 -6.55 -16.39 -21.30
C GLY A 65 -6.00 -17.25 -20.16
N THR A 66 -4.75 -17.05 -19.74
CA THR A 66 -4.18 -17.75 -18.58
C THR A 66 -4.98 -17.49 -17.30
N ALA A 67 -5.13 -18.53 -16.48
CA ALA A 67 -5.69 -18.41 -15.14
C ALA A 67 -4.61 -18.03 -14.10
N LYS A 68 -3.36 -17.80 -14.51
CA LYS A 68 -2.28 -17.45 -13.58
C LYS A 68 -2.58 -16.11 -12.90
N GLY A 69 -2.80 -16.14 -11.60
CA GLY A 69 -3.02 -14.97 -10.76
C GLY A 69 -1.77 -14.57 -9.99
N LEU A 70 -1.60 -13.29 -9.67
CA LEU A 70 -0.55 -12.81 -8.78
C LEU A 70 -0.70 -13.46 -7.41
N HIS A 71 0.32 -14.18 -6.93
CA HIS A 71 0.26 -14.83 -5.60
C HIS A 71 1.31 -14.30 -4.64
N SER A 72 2.38 -13.65 -5.13
CA SER A 72 3.32 -12.96 -4.26
C SER A 72 4.07 -11.85 -4.97
N LEU A 73 4.53 -10.87 -4.19
CA LEU A 73 5.47 -9.84 -4.64
C LEU A 73 6.49 -9.52 -3.56
N HIS A 74 7.68 -9.10 -3.98
CA HIS A 74 8.76 -8.60 -3.13
C HIS A 74 9.41 -7.40 -3.78
N SER A 75 9.57 -6.30 -3.05
CA SER A 75 10.02 -5.04 -3.63
C SER A 75 10.96 -4.26 -2.74
N TYR A 76 11.74 -3.36 -3.35
CA TYR A 76 12.62 -2.41 -2.68
C TYR A 76 12.40 -1.01 -3.21
N PHE A 77 12.33 -0.04 -2.30
CA PHE A 77 12.34 1.39 -2.59
C PHE A 77 13.78 1.90 -2.61
N LEU A 78 14.23 2.39 -3.77
CA LEU A 78 15.62 2.78 -4.00
C LEU A 78 15.84 4.28 -3.82
N SER A 79 14.85 5.10 -4.21
CA SER A 79 14.88 6.55 -4.03
C SER A 79 13.47 7.13 -4.01
N PHE A 80 13.35 8.40 -3.57
CA PHE A 80 12.05 9.08 -3.54
C PHE A 80 11.61 9.44 -4.98
N GLY A 81 10.43 9.00 -5.38
CA GLY A 81 9.84 9.42 -6.64
C GLY A 81 9.40 10.90 -6.62
N ASN A 82 9.50 11.61 -7.74
CA ASN A 82 9.00 12.97 -7.93
C ASN A 82 7.66 12.96 -8.69
N VAL A 83 6.60 13.54 -8.14
CA VAL A 83 5.26 13.58 -8.76
C VAL A 83 5.17 14.39 -10.05
N ASP A 84 6.07 15.35 -10.26
CA ASP A 84 6.08 16.17 -11.48
C ASP A 84 6.63 15.39 -12.68
N ASN A 85 7.16 14.19 -12.45
CA ASN A 85 7.69 13.32 -13.50
C ASN A 85 6.94 11.99 -13.49
N PRO A 86 6.45 11.50 -14.64
CA PRO A 86 5.82 10.19 -14.68
C PRO A 86 6.82 9.09 -14.30
N ILE A 87 6.32 8.02 -13.67
CA ILE A 87 7.09 6.79 -13.45
C ILE A 87 7.06 5.98 -14.75
N LEU A 88 8.24 5.58 -15.21
CA LEU A 88 8.44 4.68 -16.34
C LEU A 88 8.93 3.32 -15.82
N CYS A 89 8.19 2.26 -16.12
CA CYS A 89 8.68 0.91 -15.84
C CYS A 89 9.63 0.47 -16.97
N LYS A 90 10.95 0.45 -16.72
CA LYS A 90 12.01 0.13 -17.68
C LYS A 90 13.03 -0.81 -17.02
N TYR A 91 13.34 -1.94 -17.65
CA TYR A 91 14.52 -2.77 -17.40
C TYR A 91 15.69 -2.36 -18.32
N HIS A 92 16.91 -2.75 -17.92
CA HIS A 92 18.15 -2.57 -18.66
C HIS A 92 18.75 -3.97 -18.85
N PRO A 93 18.85 -4.51 -20.07
CA PRO A 93 19.36 -5.87 -20.31
C PRO A 93 20.82 -6.05 -19.92
N ASP A 94 21.60 -4.97 -19.83
CA ASP A 94 22.99 -4.99 -19.43
C ASP A 94 23.24 -4.02 -18.28
N ASN A 95 23.60 -4.55 -17.11
CA ASN A 95 24.45 -3.82 -16.17
C ASN A 95 25.36 -4.78 -15.39
N LEU A 96 26.35 -5.33 -16.10
CA LEU A 96 27.72 -5.04 -15.68
C LEU A 96 27.93 -3.55 -15.95
N LEU A 97 28.41 -2.82 -14.95
CA LEU A 97 28.80 -1.41 -15.02
C LEU A 97 29.62 -1.11 -16.29
N THR A 98 28.99 -0.62 -17.35
CA THR A 98 29.70 -0.02 -18.49
C THR A 98 28.97 1.23 -18.94
N THR A 99 29.68 2.36 -18.80
CA THR A 99 29.33 3.67 -19.33
C THR A 99 29.26 3.62 -20.86
N ALA A 100 28.07 3.48 -21.42
CA ALA A 100 27.84 3.77 -22.83
C ALA A 100 27.63 5.29 -23.02
N PRO A 101 28.14 5.88 -24.12
CA PRO A 101 28.20 7.33 -24.29
C PRO A 101 26.81 7.94 -24.43
N HIS A 102 26.65 9.11 -23.81
CA HIS A 102 25.46 9.95 -23.86
C HIS A 102 25.05 10.26 -25.31
N THR A 103 24.18 9.44 -25.91
CA THR A 103 23.46 9.83 -27.11
C THR A 103 22.34 10.78 -26.70
N HIS A 104 22.38 11.97 -27.29
CA HIS A 104 21.45 13.06 -27.09
C HIS A 104 20.02 12.66 -27.49
N TYR A 105 19.27 12.08 -26.54
CA TYR A 105 17.82 12.03 -26.62
C TYR A 105 17.27 13.27 -25.90
N SER A 106 16.45 14.04 -26.61
CA SER A 106 15.64 15.11 -26.02
C SER A 106 14.90 14.57 -24.80
N TRP A 107 14.91 15.32 -23.69
CA TRP A 107 14.24 15.00 -22.42
C TRP A 107 12.69 14.85 -22.52
N SER A 108 12.14 14.84 -23.73
CA SER A 108 10.71 14.80 -24.05
C SER A 108 10.23 13.54 -24.80
N THR A 109 11.08 12.55 -25.11
CA THR A 109 10.61 11.31 -25.78
C THR A 109 11.19 10.03 -25.20
N ILE A 110 10.25 9.12 -24.97
CA ILE A 110 10.28 7.72 -24.51
C ILE A 110 11.22 6.86 -25.37
N CYS A 111 11.97 5.92 -24.76
CA CYS A 111 12.36 4.66 -25.41
C CYS A 111 12.66 3.51 -24.41
N ALA A 112 11.96 2.40 -24.64
CA ALA A 112 12.08 0.97 -24.30
C ALA A 112 13.02 0.49 -23.16
N ASP A 113 12.49 -0.39 -22.28
CA ASP A 113 12.91 -1.82 -22.19
C ASP A 113 12.35 -2.57 -20.95
N SER A 114 11.04 -2.79 -20.87
CA SER A 114 10.39 -4.01 -20.31
C SER A 114 10.28 -4.34 -18.80
N VAL A 115 9.15 -4.95 -18.44
CA VAL A 115 9.02 -6.03 -17.44
C VAL A 115 9.89 -7.22 -17.84
N GLN A 116 10.81 -7.65 -16.98
CA GLN A 116 11.68 -8.80 -17.22
C GLN A 116 10.95 -10.11 -16.96
N ARG A 117 11.02 -11.04 -17.92
CA ARG A 117 10.57 -12.44 -17.76
C ARG A 117 11.69 -13.23 -17.11
N LEU A 118 11.52 -13.62 -15.86
CA LEU A 118 12.48 -14.50 -15.19
C LEU A 118 12.19 -15.97 -15.49
N ARG A 119 10.91 -16.33 -15.58
CA ARG A 119 10.46 -17.71 -15.83
C ARG A 119 9.03 -17.73 -16.36
N ASP A 120 8.78 -18.60 -17.32
CA ASP A 120 7.43 -19.07 -17.68
C ASP A 120 7.44 -20.60 -17.64
N GLY A 121 6.81 -21.13 -16.59
CA GLY A 121 6.62 -22.56 -16.39
C GLY A 121 5.15 -22.94 -16.55
N ARG A 122 4.88 -24.24 -16.48
CA ARG A 122 3.52 -24.79 -16.58
C ARG A 122 2.57 -24.20 -15.54
N SER A 123 3.00 -24.12 -14.27
CA SER A 123 2.15 -23.65 -13.16
C SER A 123 2.50 -22.25 -12.67
N TYR A 124 3.73 -21.79 -12.87
CA TYR A 124 4.23 -20.52 -12.34
C TYR A 124 4.86 -19.66 -13.42
N SER A 125 4.67 -18.34 -13.31
CA SER A 125 5.39 -17.32 -14.08
C SER A 125 5.98 -16.29 -13.14
N THR A 126 7.16 -15.78 -13.46
CA THR A 126 7.87 -14.79 -12.63
C THR A 126 8.26 -13.59 -13.47
N ARG A 127 8.00 -12.40 -12.95
CA ARG A 127 8.28 -11.12 -13.60
C ARG A 127 9.03 -10.18 -12.66
N THR A 128 10.00 -9.43 -13.17
CA THR A 128 10.64 -8.32 -12.43
C THR A 128 10.34 -7.00 -13.11
N VAL A 129 9.92 -6.01 -12.33
CA VAL A 129 9.62 -4.66 -12.81
C VAL A 129 10.55 -3.68 -12.13
N LEU A 130 11.26 -2.90 -12.94
CA LEU A 130 12.08 -1.79 -12.49
C LEU A 130 11.38 -0.48 -12.83
N ALA A 131 10.98 0.28 -11.82
CA ALA A 131 10.36 1.59 -11.98
C ALA A 131 11.44 2.67 -11.92
N THR A 132 11.39 3.57 -12.89
CA THR A 132 12.40 4.61 -13.14
C THR A 132 11.75 5.97 -13.32
N GLN A 133 12.51 7.03 -13.02
CA GLN A 133 12.17 8.39 -13.39
C GLN A 133 13.39 9.05 -13.99
N ARG A 134 13.24 9.66 -15.18
CA ARG A 134 14.37 10.26 -15.93
C ARG A 134 15.55 9.28 -16.09
N GLY A 135 15.25 7.99 -16.29
CA GLY A 135 16.23 6.92 -16.43
C GLY A 135 16.87 6.44 -15.12
N VAL A 136 16.53 7.03 -13.97
CA VAL A 136 17.06 6.63 -12.66
C VAL A 136 16.08 5.66 -11.98
N PRO A 137 16.54 4.46 -11.57
CA PRO A 137 15.73 3.55 -10.78
C PRO A 137 15.26 4.16 -9.44
N ILE A 138 13.96 4.06 -9.19
CA ILE A 138 13.34 4.51 -7.93
C ILE A 138 12.76 3.35 -7.12
N PHE A 139 12.42 2.24 -7.78
CA PHE A 139 11.78 1.08 -7.16
C PHE A 139 11.97 -0.18 -8.02
N VAL A 140 12.05 -1.34 -7.39
CA VAL A 140 12.09 -2.64 -8.07
C VAL A 140 11.15 -3.61 -7.37
N VAL A 141 10.44 -4.44 -8.13
CA VAL A 141 9.60 -5.53 -7.60
C VAL A 141 9.78 -6.79 -8.42
N THR A 142 9.80 -7.94 -7.74
CA THR A 142 9.64 -9.26 -8.36
C THR A 142 8.28 -9.81 -7.97
N CYS A 143 7.48 -10.17 -8.97
CA CYS A 143 6.14 -10.73 -8.84
C CYS A 143 6.14 -12.19 -9.29
N SER A 144 5.43 -13.05 -8.56
CA SER A 144 5.20 -14.44 -8.95
C SER A 144 3.70 -14.68 -9.16
N PHE A 145 3.40 -15.41 -10.22
CA PHE A 145 2.06 -15.73 -10.69
C PHE A 145 1.89 -17.24 -10.73
N ALA A 146 0.73 -17.74 -10.33
CA ALA A 146 0.46 -19.16 -10.22
C ALA A 146 -0.93 -19.50 -10.74
N LEU A 147 -1.06 -20.68 -11.34
CA LEU A 147 -2.38 -21.27 -11.58
C LEU A 147 -3.07 -21.56 -10.23
N PRO A 148 -4.40 -21.37 -10.13
CA PRO A 148 -5.14 -21.71 -8.92
C PRO A 148 -5.15 -23.23 -8.70
N GLU A 149 -5.09 -23.64 -7.43
CA GLU A 149 -5.19 -25.05 -7.01
C GLU A 149 -6.43 -25.25 -6.10
N PRO A 150 -7.66 -25.21 -6.66
CA PRO A 150 -8.89 -25.15 -5.87
C PRO A 150 -9.17 -26.39 -5.01
N ASN A 151 -8.48 -27.51 -5.26
CA ASN A 151 -8.63 -28.76 -4.53
C ASN A 151 -7.58 -28.94 -3.43
N GLN A 152 -6.67 -27.99 -3.25
CA GLN A 152 -5.63 -28.07 -2.24
C GLN A 152 -6.25 -28.02 -0.83
N PRO A 153 -5.87 -28.93 0.09
CA PRO A 153 -6.33 -28.85 1.47
C PRO A 153 -5.94 -27.53 2.13
N ILE A 154 -6.91 -26.89 2.78
CA ILE A 154 -6.74 -25.58 3.41
C ILE A 154 -6.29 -25.80 4.86
N THR A 155 -5.21 -25.12 5.25
CA THR A 155 -4.86 -24.90 6.66
C THR A 155 -4.76 -23.41 6.86
N GLU A 156 -5.71 -22.86 7.60
CA GLU A 156 -5.70 -21.45 7.97
C GLU A 156 -5.58 -21.34 9.48
N PRO A 157 -4.69 -20.47 10.01
CA PRO A 157 -4.77 -20.11 11.40
C PRO A 157 -6.17 -19.51 11.63
N VAL A 158 -6.94 -20.11 12.56
CA VAL A 158 -8.25 -19.58 12.94
C VAL A 158 -8.04 -18.23 13.61
N PHE A 159 -8.05 -17.16 12.82
CA PHE A 159 -8.29 -15.83 13.35
C PHE A 159 -9.77 -15.81 13.77
N PRO A 160 -10.09 -15.39 15.00
CA PRO A 160 -11.41 -15.64 15.53
C PRO A 160 -12.45 -14.84 14.71
N LYS A 161 -13.59 -15.48 14.41
CA LYS A 161 -14.62 -14.96 13.49
C LYS A 161 -15.29 -13.72 14.06
N TRP A 162 -15.67 -12.80 13.17
CA TRP A 162 -16.34 -11.53 13.49
C TRP A 162 -17.88 -11.68 13.54
N PRO A 163 -18.62 -11.06 14.48
CA PRO A 163 -18.15 -10.45 15.72
C PRO A 163 -17.65 -11.54 16.66
N LEU A 164 -16.63 -11.19 17.40
CA LEU A 164 -15.99 -12.12 18.31
C LEU A 164 -16.87 -12.31 19.52
N GLU A 165 -17.14 -13.56 19.89
CA GLU A 165 -17.72 -13.82 21.20
C GLU A 165 -16.83 -13.15 22.26
N PRO A 166 -17.41 -12.43 23.25
CA PRO A 166 -16.65 -11.71 24.25
C PRO A 166 -15.83 -12.68 25.10
N SER A 167 -14.59 -12.93 24.66
CA SER A 167 -13.64 -13.72 25.43
C SER A 167 -13.12 -12.86 26.57
N ARG A 168 -13.28 -13.34 27.81
CA ARG A 168 -12.88 -12.63 29.02
C ARG A 168 -11.37 -12.35 29.00
N GLY A 169 -10.97 -11.12 28.72
CA GLY A 169 -9.59 -10.64 28.85
C GLY A 169 -9.28 -9.51 27.88
N ALA A 170 -9.02 -8.30 28.41
CA ALA A 170 -8.66 -7.13 27.62
C ALA A 170 -7.34 -7.36 26.86
N GLY A 171 -7.34 -7.11 25.55
CA GLY A 171 -6.14 -7.16 24.70
C GLY A 171 -6.10 -8.28 23.66
N ARG A 172 -7.22 -8.96 23.41
CA ARG A 172 -7.34 -9.92 22.29
C ARG A 172 -8.08 -9.26 21.13
N ILE A 173 -7.72 -9.67 19.91
CA ILE A 173 -8.37 -9.32 18.62
C ILE A 173 -9.91 -9.41 18.68
N GLY A 174 -10.45 -10.13 19.68
CA GLY A 174 -11.83 -10.16 20.18
C GLY A 174 -12.63 -8.84 20.25
N ASP A 175 -11.96 -7.70 20.31
CA ASP A 175 -12.61 -6.42 20.65
C ASP A 175 -12.69 -5.42 19.45
N VAL A 176 -12.47 -5.87 18.21
CA VAL A 176 -12.30 -4.98 17.03
C VAL A 176 -13.64 -4.51 16.44
N PRO A 177 -14.23 -3.35 16.78
CA PRO A 177 -15.57 -2.94 16.31
C PRO A 177 -15.79 -3.11 14.79
N PRO A 178 -17.05 -3.34 14.37
CA PRO A 178 -17.37 -3.45 12.95
C PRO A 178 -17.07 -2.09 12.27
N PRO A 179 -16.83 -2.07 10.95
CA PRO A 179 -16.45 -0.83 10.26
C PRO A 179 -17.49 0.28 10.42
N GLU A 180 -18.76 -0.07 10.57
CA GLU A 180 -19.87 0.87 10.78
C GLU A 180 -19.76 1.65 12.10
N ASP A 181 -19.18 1.05 13.14
CA ASP A 181 -18.96 1.68 14.46
C ASP A 181 -17.62 2.42 14.55
N CYS A 182 -16.79 2.32 13.51
CA CYS A 182 -15.48 2.95 13.44
C CYS A 182 -15.59 4.32 12.75
N LEU A 183 -14.98 5.35 13.34
CA LEU A 183 -14.83 6.64 12.68
C LEU A 183 -13.83 6.53 11.51
N SER A 184 -14.14 7.21 10.41
CA SER A 184 -13.19 7.41 9.32
C SER A 184 -11.98 8.22 9.78
N THR A 185 -10.87 8.09 9.04
CA THR A 185 -9.65 8.84 9.36
C THR A 185 -9.90 10.36 9.27
N GLU A 186 -10.61 10.80 8.24
CA GLU A 186 -10.98 12.20 8.04
C GLU A 186 -11.91 12.73 9.14
N ASP A 187 -12.89 11.95 9.61
CA ASP A 187 -13.77 12.38 10.70
C ASP A 187 -13.01 12.47 12.03
N ARG A 188 -12.04 11.58 12.26
CA ARG A 188 -11.15 11.67 13.43
C ARG A 188 -10.29 12.92 13.38
N LEU A 189 -9.75 13.27 12.21
CA LEU A 189 -8.96 14.49 12.03
C LEU A 189 -9.83 15.74 12.19
N GLN A 190 -11.05 15.74 11.64
CA GLN A 190 -12.01 16.83 11.81
C GLN A 190 -12.38 17.02 13.28
N TYR A 191 -12.65 15.93 14.00
CA TYR A 191 -12.90 15.98 15.43
C TYR A 191 -11.75 16.66 16.20
N VAL A 192 -10.49 16.38 15.82
CA VAL A 192 -9.32 17.06 16.42
C VAL A 192 -9.32 18.55 16.14
N LEU A 193 -9.66 18.98 14.91
CA LEU A 193 -9.73 20.39 14.54
C LEU A 193 -10.78 21.15 15.36
N ASP A 194 -11.92 20.51 15.59
CA ASP A 194 -13.09 21.12 16.24
C ASP A 194 -12.96 21.13 17.77
N ASN A 195 -12.32 20.10 18.36
CA ASN A 195 -12.38 19.87 19.82
C ASN A 195 -11.02 19.99 20.54
N VAL A 196 -9.90 20.04 19.81
CA VAL A 196 -8.55 19.99 20.42
C VAL A 196 -7.78 21.27 20.13
N LYS A 197 -7.33 21.93 21.20
CA LYS A 197 -6.47 23.10 21.09
C LYS A 197 -5.06 22.68 20.66
N VAL A 198 -4.77 22.81 19.37
CA VAL A 198 -3.43 22.59 18.79
C VAL A 198 -2.81 23.90 18.30
N PRO A 199 -1.46 24.00 18.26
CA PRO A 199 -0.79 25.14 17.63
C PRO A 199 -1.21 25.31 16.17
N GLU A 200 -1.25 26.54 15.68
CA GLU A 200 -1.78 26.86 14.34
C GLU A 200 -1.06 26.09 13.21
N LYS A 201 0.26 25.96 13.30
CA LYS A 201 1.05 25.15 12.34
C LYS A 201 0.60 23.68 12.28
N VAL A 202 0.19 23.12 13.41
CA VAL A 202 -0.32 21.75 13.49
C VAL A 202 -1.75 21.68 12.98
N ARG A 203 -2.59 22.69 13.27
CA ARG A 203 -3.95 22.79 12.75
C ARG A 203 -3.98 22.75 11.23
N VAL A 204 -3.18 23.59 10.57
CA VAL A 204 -3.04 23.64 9.10
C VAL A 204 -2.61 22.28 8.54
N TYR A 205 -1.68 21.59 9.22
CA TYR A 205 -1.26 20.26 8.80
C TYR A 205 -2.40 19.23 8.92
N VAL A 206 -3.11 19.20 10.05
CA VAL A 206 -4.23 18.27 10.30
C VAL A 206 -5.38 18.51 9.32
N ASP A 207 -5.71 19.77 9.04
CA ASP A 207 -6.74 20.15 8.06
C ASP A 207 -6.39 19.64 6.66
N ARG A 208 -5.14 19.87 6.22
CA ARG A 208 -4.65 19.34 4.94
C ARG A 208 -4.70 17.81 4.89
N GLN A 209 -4.33 17.13 5.97
CA GLN A 209 -4.44 15.66 6.04
C GLN A 209 -5.91 15.19 5.95
N ALA A 210 -6.83 15.89 6.61
CA ALA A 210 -8.26 15.55 6.57
C ALA A 210 -8.80 15.65 5.14
N GLU A 211 -8.49 16.75 4.45
CA GLU A 211 -8.92 16.95 3.07
C GLU A 211 -8.31 15.92 2.11
N GLU A 212 -7.02 15.63 2.25
CA GLU A 212 -6.35 14.59 1.47
C GLU A 212 -6.99 13.20 1.66
N ARG A 213 -7.45 12.90 2.88
CA ARG A 213 -8.16 11.64 3.18
C ARG A 213 -9.57 11.60 2.61
N ARG A 214 -10.30 12.72 2.59
CA ARG A 214 -11.61 12.83 1.92
C ARG A 214 -11.50 12.58 0.42
N GLN A 215 -10.40 13.05 -0.18
CA GLN A 215 -10.14 12.92 -1.61
C GLN A 215 -9.48 11.58 -2.00
N SER A 216 -9.21 10.69 -1.06
CA SER A 216 -8.57 9.41 -1.35
C SER A 216 -9.55 8.38 -1.93
N ALA A 217 -9.09 7.59 -2.89
CA ALA A 217 -9.83 6.46 -3.45
C ALA A 217 -10.08 5.32 -2.46
N ILE A 218 -9.28 5.21 -1.41
CA ILE A 218 -9.45 4.21 -0.35
C ILE A 218 -10.08 4.90 0.85
N GLU A 219 -11.16 4.35 1.41
CA GLU A 219 -11.70 4.73 2.71
C GLU A 219 -10.94 3.97 3.80
N VAL A 220 -10.61 4.63 4.92
CA VAL A 220 -9.92 4.01 6.05
C VAL A 220 -10.62 4.40 7.35
N ARG A 221 -11.01 3.41 8.14
CA ARG A 221 -11.63 3.59 9.46
C ARG A 221 -10.80 2.90 10.53
N ASN A 222 -10.43 3.64 11.57
CA ASN A 222 -9.59 3.08 12.63
C ASN A 222 -10.41 2.10 13.47
N ALA A 223 -10.01 0.83 13.44
CA ALA A 223 -10.65 -0.24 14.20
C ALA A 223 -10.04 -0.37 15.61
N ASP A 224 -8.86 0.20 15.81
CA ASP A 224 -8.27 0.33 17.12
C ASP A 224 -9.09 1.33 17.97
N ARG A 225 -9.65 0.88 19.11
CA ARG A 225 -10.32 1.71 20.12
C ARG A 225 -9.31 2.56 20.89
N THR A 226 -8.37 3.19 20.19
CA THR A 226 -7.67 4.33 20.76
C THR A 226 -8.75 5.35 21.11
N GLU A 227 -9.04 5.51 22.40
CA GLU A 227 -10.05 6.45 22.87
C GLU A 227 -9.80 7.79 22.17
N LEU A 228 -10.87 8.42 21.66
CA LEU A 228 -10.79 9.80 21.13
C LEU A 228 -10.11 10.72 22.16
N SER A 229 -10.21 10.39 23.46
CA SER A 229 -9.49 11.03 24.57
C SER A 229 -7.96 11.09 24.37
N VAL A 230 -7.34 10.13 23.71
CA VAL A 230 -5.89 10.11 23.39
C VAL A 230 -5.57 11.14 22.30
N LEU A 231 -6.42 11.25 21.27
CA LEU A 231 -6.33 12.32 20.26
C LEU A 231 -6.51 13.71 20.89
N ILE A 232 -7.39 13.81 21.90
CA ILE A 232 -7.66 15.05 22.64
C ILE A 232 -6.54 15.41 23.61
N SER A 233 -5.96 14.42 24.31
CA SER A 233 -5.08 14.71 25.44
C SER A 233 -3.72 15.28 25.04
N ALA A 234 -3.29 15.11 23.77
CA ALA A 234 -2.01 15.56 23.21
C ALA A 234 -0.75 15.21 24.04
N LYS A 235 -0.89 14.46 25.13
CA LYS A 235 0.11 14.22 26.19
C LYS A 235 0.49 12.76 26.34
N LYS A 236 -0.33 11.82 25.84
CA LYS A 236 -0.02 10.39 25.85
C LYS A 236 -0.09 9.86 24.44
N ASN A 237 1.05 9.40 23.91
CA ASN A 237 1.05 8.47 22.79
C ASN A 237 0.60 7.10 23.29
N ASP A 238 -0.01 6.33 22.41
CA ASP A 238 -0.35 4.95 22.62
C ASP A 238 0.72 4.06 21.94
N PRO A 239 1.70 3.53 22.69
CA PRO A 239 2.85 2.84 22.12
C PRO A 239 2.55 1.37 21.80
N ARG A 240 1.26 0.98 21.69
CA ARG A 240 0.92 -0.39 21.33
C ARG A 240 1.60 -0.79 20.02
N PRO A 241 2.21 -1.98 19.94
CA PRO A 241 2.83 -2.44 18.71
C PRO A 241 1.82 -2.86 17.65
N GLN A 242 0.53 -3.02 17.99
CA GLN A 242 -0.52 -3.47 17.07
C GLN A 242 -1.50 -2.35 16.69
N GLN A 243 -1.68 -2.11 15.39
CA GLN A 243 -2.69 -1.19 14.86
C GLN A 243 -3.63 -1.94 13.92
N MET A 244 -4.90 -1.55 13.94
CA MET A 244 -5.92 -2.15 13.07
C MET A 244 -6.76 -1.06 12.43
N HIS A 245 -7.02 -1.18 11.14
CA HIS A 245 -8.03 -0.38 10.46
C HIS A 245 -8.83 -1.21 9.47
N TRP A 246 -10.08 -0.83 9.30
CA TRP A 246 -10.89 -1.23 8.17
C TRP A 246 -10.55 -0.36 6.98
N PHE A 247 -10.49 -0.96 5.79
CA PHE A 247 -10.36 -0.21 4.54
C PHE A 247 -11.19 -0.83 3.43
N ARG A 248 -11.49 -0.02 2.41
CA ARG A 248 -12.10 -0.43 1.14
C ARG A 248 -11.91 0.63 0.07
N SER A 249 -12.09 0.29 -1.20
CA SER A 249 -12.28 1.24 -2.29
C SER A 249 -13.58 2.03 -2.07
N ARG A 250 -13.57 3.34 -2.31
CA ARG A 250 -14.78 4.18 -2.22
C ARG A 250 -15.72 3.99 -3.40
N ALA A 251 -15.16 3.63 -4.55
CA ALA A 251 -15.89 3.36 -5.77
C ALA A 251 -15.86 1.86 -6.09
N PRO A 252 -16.90 1.33 -6.77
CA PRO A 252 -16.87 -0.02 -7.31
C PRO A 252 -15.60 -0.25 -8.13
N VAL A 253 -14.94 -1.37 -7.88
CA VAL A 253 -13.72 -1.76 -8.57
C VAL A 253 -14.11 -2.63 -9.77
N ARG A 254 -13.34 -2.55 -10.84
CA ARG A 254 -13.52 -3.45 -11.99
C ARG A 254 -13.47 -4.93 -11.58
N ASP A 255 -14.32 -5.74 -12.21
CA ASP A 255 -14.38 -7.19 -12.01
C ASP A 255 -13.16 -7.89 -12.64
N ASP A 256 -12.04 -7.85 -11.93
CA ASP A 256 -10.77 -8.47 -12.31
C ASP A 256 -9.98 -8.82 -11.02
N PRO A 257 -9.91 -10.11 -10.63
CA PRO A 257 -9.22 -10.54 -9.41
C PRO A 257 -7.78 -10.02 -9.29
N ALA A 258 -7.05 -9.92 -10.40
CA ALA A 258 -5.68 -9.41 -10.38
C ALA A 258 -5.65 -7.90 -10.07
N PHE A 259 -6.68 -7.16 -10.52
CA PHE A 259 -6.81 -5.74 -10.21
C PHE A 259 -7.20 -5.51 -8.74
N HIS A 260 -8.10 -6.33 -8.18
CA HIS A 260 -8.40 -6.31 -6.75
C HIS A 260 -7.13 -6.49 -5.91
N LYS A 261 -6.27 -7.45 -6.26
CA LYS A 261 -4.95 -7.63 -5.61
C LYS A 261 -4.04 -6.40 -5.74
N CYS A 262 -4.07 -5.69 -6.87
CA CYS A 262 -3.36 -4.42 -7.03
C CYS A 262 -3.94 -3.31 -6.13
N VAL A 263 -5.25 -3.28 -5.91
CA VAL A 263 -5.89 -2.36 -4.93
C VAL A 263 -5.43 -2.69 -3.50
N LEU A 264 -5.33 -3.97 -3.14
CA LEU A 264 -4.77 -4.38 -1.84
C LEU A 264 -3.31 -3.97 -1.71
N ALA A 265 -2.51 -4.09 -2.77
CA ALA A 265 -1.11 -3.64 -2.78
C ALA A 265 -0.96 -2.12 -2.68
N TYR A 266 -1.93 -1.35 -3.20
CA TYR A 266 -1.99 0.09 -2.97
C TYR A 266 -2.30 0.40 -1.50
N ALA A 267 -3.30 -0.27 -0.94
CA ALA A 267 -3.78 -0.02 0.42
C ALA A 267 -2.81 -0.52 1.50
N SER A 268 -2.02 -1.57 1.24
CA SER A 268 -1.13 -2.19 2.23
C SER A 268 0.03 -1.30 2.69
N ASP A 269 0.37 -0.25 1.94
CA ASP A 269 1.40 0.74 2.34
C ASP A 269 0.79 1.98 3.03
N LEU A 270 -0.55 2.02 3.23
CA LEU A 270 -1.20 3.05 4.03
C LEU A 270 -0.95 2.78 5.53
N GLN A 271 -0.25 3.69 6.19
CA GLN A 271 0.00 3.67 7.64
C GLN A 271 0.74 2.43 8.17
N PHE A 272 1.37 1.63 7.29
CA PHE A 272 1.95 0.34 7.70
C PHE A 272 3.24 0.50 8.51
N ILE A 273 4.31 1.05 7.93
CA ILE A 273 5.57 1.32 8.66
C ILE A 273 5.38 2.32 9.81
N GLY A 274 4.35 3.16 9.74
CA GLY A 274 3.96 4.05 10.84
C GLY A 274 3.68 3.30 12.15
N THR A 275 3.26 2.03 12.07
CA THR A 275 3.05 1.15 13.23
C THR A 275 4.34 0.99 14.04
N ALA A 276 5.51 0.86 13.38
CA ALA A 276 6.80 0.78 14.06
C ALA A 276 7.17 2.09 14.77
N ALA A 277 6.99 3.24 14.11
CA ALA A 277 7.25 4.54 14.74
C ALA A 277 6.37 4.74 15.99
N ARG A 278 5.09 4.37 15.90
CA ARG A 278 4.15 4.41 17.03
C ARG A 278 4.60 3.50 18.17
N ALA A 279 4.97 2.24 17.87
CA ALA A 279 5.43 1.26 18.85
C ALA A 279 6.70 1.72 19.60
N ALA A 280 7.59 2.43 18.89
CA ALA A 280 8.79 3.02 19.48
C ALA A 280 8.53 4.35 20.22
N ASN A 281 7.26 4.77 20.34
CA ASN A 281 6.86 6.05 20.90
C ASN A 281 7.57 7.25 20.22
N LEU A 282 7.74 7.18 18.91
CA LEU A 282 8.35 8.25 18.11
C LEU A 282 7.26 9.01 17.35
N GLY A 283 7.01 10.25 17.79
CA GLY A 283 6.10 11.19 17.15
C GLY A 283 6.74 12.55 16.94
N ALA A 284 5.98 13.48 16.35
CA ALA A 284 6.45 14.84 16.12
C ALA A 284 6.64 15.68 17.40
N ARG A 285 6.08 15.23 18.54
CA ARG A 285 6.14 15.92 19.84
C ARG A 285 6.82 15.10 20.94
N THR A 286 7.42 13.96 20.60
CA THR A 286 8.10 13.11 21.58
C THR A 286 9.56 13.54 21.70
N THR A 287 10.21 13.15 22.80
CA THR A 287 11.66 13.27 22.95
C THR A 287 12.21 11.87 23.24
N PRO A 288 12.99 11.28 22.32
CA PRO A 288 13.36 11.80 21.01
C PRO A 288 12.18 11.88 20.02
N HIS A 289 12.26 12.76 19.02
CA HIS A 289 11.23 12.87 17.99
C HIS A 289 11.54 11.98 16.78
N LEU A 290 10.51 11.70 15.98
CA LEU A 290 10.68 10.98 14.72
C LEU A 290 11.38 11.89 13.69
N GLY A 291 12.63 11.59 13.37
CA GLY A 291 13.43 12.34 12.40
C GLY A 291 13.23 11.88 10.96
N MET A 292 13.17 10.56 10.74
CA MET A 292 12.95 9.99 9.41
C MET A 292 12.08 8.73 9.47
N LEU A 293 11.10 8.69 8.58
CA LEU A 293 10.25 7.53 8.30
C LEU A 293 10.24 7.30 6.79
N ALA A 294 10.67 6.13 6.35
CA ALA A 294 10.67 5.76 4.93
C ALA A 294 10.59 4.23 4.77
N SER A 295 9.81 3.76 3.81
CA SER A 295 9.78 2.35 3.42
C SER A 295 11.12 1.95 2.78
N LEU A 296 11.64 0.77 3.12
CA LEU A 296 12.84 0.19 2.47
C LEU A 296 12.44 -0.92 1.51
N ASP A 297 11.59 -1.83 1.97
CA ASP A 297 11.04 -2.94 1.19
C ASP A 297 9.53 -3.07 1.38
N HIS A 298 8.89 -3.95 0.61
CA HIS A 298 7.52 -4.41 0.84
C HIS A 298 7.32 -5.78 0.20
N ALA A 299 6.76 -6.72 0.94
CA ALA A 299 6.43 -8.06 0.46
C ALA A 299 4.98 -8.42 0.78
N MET A 300 4.31 -9.09 -0.16
CA MET A 300 2.93 -9.55 0.01
C MET A 300 2.74 -10.95 -0.54
N TYR A 301 1.84 -11.71 0.08
CA TYR A 301 1.44 -13.06 -0.32
C TYR A 301 -0.08 -13.13 -0.32
N PHE A 302 -0.66 -13.47 -1.47
CA PHE A 302 -2.10 -13.47 -1.72
C PHE A 302 -2.61 -14.92 -1.75
N TYR A 303 -3.65 -15.20 -0.96
CA TYR A 303 -4.22 -16.54 -0.80
C TYR A 303 -5.67 -16.64 -1.30
N ASP A 304 -6.34 -15.52 -1.52
CA ASP A 304 -7.75 -15.48 -1.92
C ASP A 304 -7.93 -14.64 -3.20
N ASP A 305 -8.35 -15.29 -4.29
CA ASP A 305 -8.72 -14.65 -5.56
C ASP A 305 -10.16 -14.11 -5.58
N THR A 306 -10.97 -14.43 -4.57
CA THR A 306 -12.37 -13.97 -4.44
C THR A 306 -12.49 -12.64 -3.71
N VAL A 307 -11.37 -12.03 -3.32
CA VAL A 307 -11.35 -10.79 -2.56
C VAL A 307 -11.95 -9.64 -3.37
N ASP A 308 -13.03 -9.06 -2.86
CA ASP A 308 -13.56 -7.79 -3.35
C ASP A 308 -12.97 -6.64 -2.54
N ALA A 309 -12.38 -5.67 -3.25
CA ALA A 309 -11.72 -4.52 -2.66
C ALA A 309 -12.71 -3.36 -2.42
N TYR A 310 -13.94 -3.47 -2.94
CA TYR A 310 -15.06 -2.58 -2.63
C TYR A 310 -15.76 -2.96 -1.31
N GLU A 311 -15.63 -4.22 -0.89
CA GLU A 311 -16.06 -4.66 0.43
C GLU A 311 -15.06 -4.26 1.54
N TRP A 312 -15.55 -4.27 2.78
CA TRP A 312 -14.72 -3.96 3.94
C TRP A 312 -13.71 -5.06 4.24
N LEU A 313 -12.45 -4.67 4.34
CA LEU A 313 -11.32 -5.52 4.69
C LEU A 313 -10.65 -5.01 5.96
N LEU A 314 -10.28 -5.90 6.87
CA LEU A 314 -9.55 -5.55 8.09
C LEU A 314 -8.05 -5.71 7.85
N PHE A 315 -7.29 -4.65 7.99
CA PHE A 315 -5.83 -4.71 8.02
C PHE A 315 -5.34 -4.70 9.46
N TYR A 316 -4.86 -5.86 9.93
CA TYR A 316 -4.14 -5.99 11.19
C TYR A 316 -2.64 -5.81 10.94
N MET A 317 -2.01 -4.88 11.64
CA MET A 317 -0.59 -4.57 11.52
C MET A 317 0.09 -4.66 12.89
N GLU A 318 1.31 -5.17 12.91
CA GLU A 318 2.09 -5.34 14.13
C GLU A 318 3.54 -4.98 13.90
N ALA A 319 4.10 -4.15 14.78
CA ALA A 319 5.53 -3.88 14.85
C ALA A 319 6.24 -5.01 15.61
N THR A 320 7.05 -5.78 14.90
CA THR A 320 7.79 -6.92 15.45
C THR A 320 9.02 -6.45 16.23
N ILE A 321 9.76 -5.49 15.67
CA ILE A 321 10.95 -4.91 16.30
C ILE A 321 11.25 -3.53 15.75
N VAL A 322 11.76 -2.63 16.60
CA VAL A 322 12.34 -1.35 16.20
C VAL A 322 13.71 -1.22 16.83
N ARG A 323 14.76 -1.18 16.02
CA ARG A 323 16.14 -1.16 16.50
C ARG A 323 17.08 -0.67 15.39
N ASN A 324 18.21 -0.08 15.77
CA ASN A 324 19.27 0.35 14.84
C ASN A 324 18.75 1.27 13.71
N GLY A 325 17.79 2.15 14.02
CA GLY A 325 17.23 3.10 13.06
C GLY A 325 16.26 2.50 12.03
N ARG A 326 15.80 1.26 12.25
CA ARG A 326 14.83 0.56 11.40
C ARG A 326 13.71 -0.05 12.22
N GLY A 327 12.57 -0.29 11.58
CA GLY A 327 11.44 -1.02 12.15
C GLY A 327 10.92 -2.06 11.18
N LEU A 328 10.61 -3.25 11.69
CA LEU A 328 9.97 -4.33 10.96
C LEU A 328 8.50 -4.42 11.36
N VAL A 329 7.61 -4.41 10.37
CA VAL A 329 6.17 -4.60 10.55
C VAL A 329 5.68 -5.82 9.76
N THR A 330 4.73 -6.54 10.36
CA THR A 330 3.99 -7.64 9.73
C THR A 330 2.52 -7.29 9.67
N GLY A 331 1.87 -7.60 8.55
CA GLY A 331 0.49 -7.24 8.27
C GLY A 331 -0.31 -8.46 7.83
N ARG A 332 -1.61 -8.46 8.13
CA ARG A 332 -2.57 -9.48 7.70
C ARG A 332 -3.88 -8.81 7.30
N ILE A 333 -4.35 -9.08 6.09
CA ILE A 333 -5.60 -8.52 5.55
C ILE A 333 -6.65 -9.62 5.56
N TYR A 334 -7.76 -9.36 6.22
CA TYR A 334 -8.88 -10.28 6.37
C TYR A 334 -10.11 -9.75 5.66
N LYS A 335 -10.89 -10.67 5.07
CA LYS A 335 -12.28 -10.39 4.67
C LYS A 335 -13.16 -10.22 5.91
N ARG A 336 -14.34 -9.63 5.72
CA ARG A 336 -15.31 -9.41 6.80
C ARG A 336 -15.76 -10.71 7.48
N ASP A 337 -15.76 -11.83 6.77
CA ASP A 337 -16.09 -13.16 7.29
C ASP A 337 -14.95 -13.82 8.12
N GLY A 338 -13.79 -13.16 8.23
CA GLY A 338 -12.62 -13.64 8.96
C GLY A 338 -11.61 -14.42 8.11
N THR A 339 -11.88 -14.65 6.82
CA THR A 339 -10.96 -15.33 5.91
C THR A 339 -9.69 -14.50 5.71
N LEU A 340 -8.52 -15.12 5.83
CA LEU A 340 -7.24 -14.46 5.58
C LEU A 340 -6.99 -14.35 4.08
N ALA A 341 -6.99 -13.12 3.54
CA ALA A 341 -6.75 -12.89 2.12
C ALA A 341 -5.28 -12.67 1.79
N VAL A 342 -4.56 -11.91 2.63
CA VAL A 342 -3.18 -11.48 2.34
C VAL A 342 -2.32 -11.43 3.61
N VAL A 343 -1.05 -11.81 3.48
CA VAL A 343 0.01 -11.53 4.47
C VAL A 343 1.00 -10.54 3.88
N CYS A 344 1.38 -9.52 4.66
CA CYS A 344 2.29 -8.45 4.27
C CYS A 344 3.49 -8.37 5.22
N GLN A 345 4.64 -7.94 4.73
CA GLN A 345 5.81 -7.61 5.54
C GLN A 345 6.54 -6.39 4.96
N GLN A 346 7.06 -5.54 5.84
CA GLN A 346 7.84 -4.35 5.46
C GLN A 346 8.84 -3.98 6.55
N GLU A 347 10.09 -3.76 6.17
CA GLU A 347 11.06 -3.00 6.94
C GLU A 347 11.13 -1.57 6.41
N GLY A 348 11.36 -0.62 7.31
CA GLY A 348 11.56 0.77 6.95
C GLY A 348 12.56 1.46 7.85
N VAL A 349 13.07 2.60 7.38
CA VAL A 349 13.82 3.54 8.22
C VAL A 349 12.86 4.09 9.26
N VAL A 350 13.21 3.92 10.53
CA VAL A 350 12.52 4.49 11.70
C VAL A 350 13.60 5.13 12.56
N ARG A 351 13.94 6.38 12.25
CA ARG A 351 15.07 7.07 12.86
C ARG A 351 14.59 8.10 13.87
N ALA A 352 15.01 7.92 15.12
CA ALA A 352 14.91 8.94 16.15
C ALA A 352 15.91 10.07 15.88
N GLN A 353 15.50 11.31 16.12
CA GLN A 353 16.39 12.46 16.20
C GLN A 353 16.38 12.90 17.66
N LEU A 354 17.58 12.88 18.26
CA LEU A 354 17.80 13.18 19.68
C LEU A 354 17.64 14.68 19.97
#